data_AF-A0A1C2HJ14-F1
#
_entry.id   AF-A0A1C2HJ14-F1
#
_cell.length_a   1.000
_cell.length_b   1.000
_cell.length_c   1.000
_cell.angle_alpha   90.00
_cell.angle_beta   90.00
_cell.angle_gamma   90.00
#
_symmetry.space_group_name_H-M   'P 1'
#
loop_
_entity.id
_entity.type
_entity.pdbx_description
1 polymer ?
#
loop_
_entity_poly.entity_id
_entity_poly.type
_entity_poly.pdbx_seq_one_letter_code
_entity_poly.pdbx_strand_id
1 'polypeptide(L)'
;MAIDQISEVVALFQQADNMIVDYLGMMENMRQHLRARIDHDTPLPPGAIEALHHGVENDIPWLSRALIDLEDDKRVVAGHLTQMRKALATATQPSDVESAHILLGNWANNADRSMESVINQNYQQSDIMPPPPNYWAPISHRSSDLFRYQSGSPQDEALLNAVLIYLRNVQNPWARYASP
;
A
#
# COMPACT_ATOMS: atom_id res chain seq x y z
N MET A 1 6.46 20.63 20.41
CA MET A 1 6.15 20.05 19.09
C MET A 1 5.13 20.94 18.41
N ALA A 2 5.34 21.34 17.17
CA ALA A 2 4.42 22.23 16.46
C ALA A 2 3.17 21.45 16.00
N ILE A 3 1.99 22.09 16.06
CA ILE A 3 0.73 21.50 15.56
C ILE A 3 0.87 21.07 14.09
N ASP A 4 1.62 21.84 13.31
CA ASP A 4 1.89 21.57 11.89
C ASP A 4 2.50 20.19 11.65
N GLN A 5 3.45 19.76 12.50
CA GLN A 5 4.12 18.46 12.38
C GLN A 5 3.15 17.30 12.64
N ILE A 6 2.18 17.48 13.55
CA ILE A 6 1.16 16.45 13.85
C ILE A 6 0.21 16.31 12.66
N SER A 7 -0.26 17.44 12.12
CA SER A 7 -1.11 17.46 10.93
C SER A 7 -0.41 16.86 9.72
N GLU A 8 0.90 17.07 9.56
CA GLU A 8 1.70 16.44 8.50
C GLU A 8 1.77 14.92 8.62
N VAL A 9 1.93 14.37 9.83
CA VAL A 9 1.90 12.91 10.06
C VAL A 9 0.51 12.33 9.76
N VAL A 10 -0.57 12.99 10.19
CA VAL A 10 -1.94 12.55 9.85
C VAL A 10 -2.15 12.59 8.34
N ALA A 11 -1.69 13.65 7.67
CA ALA A 11 -1.77 13.78 6.22
C ALA A 11 -0.93 12.70 5.49
N LEU A 12 0.22 12.31 6.02
CA LEU A 12 1.02 11.19 5.50
C LEU A 12 0.23 9.88 5.51
N PHE A 13 -0.38 9.53 6.66
CA PHE A 13 -1.19 8.31 6.76
C PHE A 13 -2.43 8.36 5.85
N GLN A 14 -3.07 9.52 5.70
CA GLN A 14 -4.21 9.66 4.77
C GLN A 14 -3.78 9.49 3.32
N GLN A 15 -2.64 10.08 2.94
CA GLN A 15 -2.09 9.89 1.60
C GLN A 15 -1.75 8.41 1.35
N ALA A 16 -1.12 7.75 2.32
CA ALA A 16 -0.81 6.33 2.25
C ALA A 16 -2.09 5.48 2.08
N ASP A 17 -3.12 5.73 2.89
CA ASP A 17 -4.42 5.06 2.79
C ASP A 17 -5.02 5.15 1.36
N ASN A 18 -5.08 6.37 0.82
CA ASN A 18 -5.60 6.61 -0.53
C ASN A 18 -4.75 5.90 -1.60
N MET A 19 -3.43 6.02 -1.52
CA MET A 19 -2.52 5.39 -2.48
C MET A 19 -2.64 3.86 -2.47
N ILE A 20 -2.87 3.23 -1.31
CA ILE A 20 -3.10 1.78 -1.25
C ILE A 20 -4.45 1.42 -1.89
N VAL A 21 -5.51 2.21 -1.65
CA VAL A 21 -6.81 2.01 -2.32
C VAL A 21 -6.66 2.10 -3.85
N ASP A 22 -5.95 3.11 -4.33
CA ASP A 22 -5.69 3.30 -5.76
C ASP A 22 -4.90 2.12 -6.35
N TYR A 23 -3.89 1.63 -5.62
CA TYR A 23 -3.09 0.47 -6.04
C TYR A 23 -3.92 -0.82 -6.09
N LEU A 24 -4.83 -1.04 -5.14
CA LEU A 24 -5.80 -2.14 -5.20
C LEU A 24 -6.68 -2.05 -6.45
N GLY A 25 -7.03 -0.83 -6.88
CA GLY A 25 -7.71 -0.57 -8.14
C GLY A 25 -6.87 -0.96 -9.36
N MET A 26 -5.58 -0.64 -9.36
CA MET A 26 -4.63 -1.04 -10.41
C MET A 26 -4.50 -2.57 -10.51
N MET A 27 -4.44 -3.28 -9.36
CA MET A 27 -4.44 -4.74 -9.33
C MET A 27 -5.72 -5.33 -9.95
N GLU A 28 -6.89 -4.75 -9.66
CA GLU A 28 -8.15 -5.21 -10.29
C GLU A 28 -8.18 -4.88 -11.79
N ASN A 29 -7.66 -3.73 -12.21
CA ASN A 29 -7.56 -3.37 -13.62
C ASN A 29 -6.65 -4.37 -14.38
N MET A 30 -5.50 -4.73 -13.82
CA MET A 30 -4.64 -5.78 -14.37
C MET A 30 -5.42 -7.10 -14.55
N ARG A 31 -6.15 -7.54 -13.51
CA ARG A 31 -6.97 -8.76 -13.56
C ARG A 31 -8.02 -8.71 -14.67
N GLN A 32 -8.61 -7.55 -14.93
CA GLN A 32 -9.57 -7.37 -16.01
C GLN A 32 -8.91 -7.53 -17.39
N HIS A 33 -7.71 -6.99 -17.59
CA HIS A 33 -6.94 -7.22 -18.82
C HIS A 33 -6.58 -8.70 -19.01
N LEU A 34 -6.17 -9.39 -17.94
CA LEU A 34 -5.92 -10.83 -17.99
C LEU A 34 -7.18 -11.63 -18.36
N ARG A 35 -8.32 -11.34 -17.73
CA ARG A 35 -9.63 -11.96 -18.09
C ARG A 35 -9.98 -11.74 -19.55
N ALA A 36 -9.89 -10.50 -20.04
CA ALA A 36 -10.19 -10.20 -21.43
C ALA A 36 -9.28 -10.96 -22.42
N ARG A 37 -8.00 -11.13 -22.06
CA ARG A 37 -7.06 -11.93 -22.84
C ARG A 37 -7.44 -13.42 -22.86
N ILE A 38 -7.88 -13.98 -21.74
CA ILE A 38 -8.27 -15.39 -21.59
C ILE A 38 -9.61 -15.68 -22.27
N ASP A 39 -10.63 -14.88 -21.97
CA ASP A 39 -12.03 -15.16 -22.34
C ASP A 39 -12.37 -14.70 -23.76
N HIS A 40 -11.66 -13.68 -24.27
CA HIS A 40 -12.02 -12.98 -25.50
C HIS A 40 -10.85 -12.81 -26.47
N ASP A 41 -9.70 -13.46 -26.21
CA ASP A 41 -8.47 -13.34 -27.02
C ASP A 41 -8.03 -11.88 -27.23
N THR A 42 -8.39 -10.98 -26.31
CA THR A 42 -8.07 -9.55 -26.42
C THR A 42 -6.59 -9.32 -26.11
N PRO A 43 -5.82 -8.66 -27.00
CA PRO A 43 -4.41 -8.38 -26.72
C PRO A 43 -4.22 -7.61 -25.41
N LEU A 44 -3.20 -7.98 -24.64
CA LEU A 44 -2.85 -7.24 -23.44
C LEU A 44 -2.31 -5.86 -23.82
N PRO A 45 -2.66 -4.79 -23.06
CA PRO A 45 -2.06 -3.49 -23.27
C PRO A 45 -0.55 -3.53 -22.95
N PRO A 46 0.28 -2.66 -23.55
CA PRO A 46 1.73 -2.67 -23.35
C PRO A 46 2.15 -2.63 -21.88
N GLY A 47 1.54 -1.78 -21.05
CA GLY A 47 1.85 -1.74 -19.62
C GLY A 47 1.54 -3.03 -18.88
N ALA A 48 0.50 -3.77 -19.30
CA ALA A 48 0.23 -5.09 -18.73
C ALA A 48 1.33 -6.09 -19.12
N ILE A 49 1.76 -6.07 -20.37
CA ILE A 49 2.86 -6.93 -20.85
C ILE A 49 4.16 -6.63 -20.08
N GLU A 50 4.50 -5.35 -19.91
CA GLU A 50 5.69 -4.92 -19.16
C GLU A 50 5.68 -5.38 -17.70
N ALA A 51 4.50 -5.41 -17.06
CA ALA A 51 4.38 -5.85 -15.69
C ALA A 51 4.53 -7.37 -15.51
N LEU A 52 4.09 -8.17 -16.47
CA LEU A 52 4.14 -9.63 -16.37
C LEU A 52 5.56 -10.17 -16.60
N HIS A 53 5.77 -11.44 -16.25
CA HIS A 53 6.97 -12.17 -16.65
C HIS A 53 7.11 -12.20 -18.17
N HIS A 54 8.34 -12.10 -18.70
CA HIS A 54 8.55 -12.00 -20.14
C HIS A 54 8.04 -13.25 -20.90
N GLY A 55 7.33 -13.01 -22.01
CA GLY A 55 6.92 -14.06 -22.94
C GLY A 55 5.70 -14.88 -22.51
N VAL A 56 4.99 -14.46 -21.46
CA VAL A 56 3.80 -15.16 -20.94
C VAL A 56 2.48 -14.57 -21.45
N GLU A 57 2.51 -13.51 -22.26
CA GLU A 57 1.33 -12.74 -22.69
C GLU A 57 0.33 -13.54 -23.54
N ASN A 58 0.73 -14.71 -24.03
CA ASN A 58 -0.10 -15.64 -24.79
C ASN A 58 -0.23 -17.02 -24.12
N ASP A 59 0.39 -17.24 -22.95
CA ASP A 59 0.32 -18.49 -22.20
C ASP A 59 -0.97 -18.51 -21.35
N ILE A 60 -2.06 -19.00 -21.94
CA ILE A 60 -3.39 -19.01 -21.29
C ILE A 60 -3.39 -19.77 -19.94
N PRO A 61 -2.78 -20.96 -19.80
CA PRO A 61 -2.61 -21.61 -18.50
C PRO A 61 -1.92 -20.73 -17.47
N TRP A 62 -0.82 -20.07 -17.85
CA TRP A 62 -0.09 -19.17 -16.96
C TRP A 62 -0.92 -17.94 -16.57
N LEU A 63 -1.59 -17.29 -17.53
CA LEU A 63 -2.43 -16.11 -17.27
C LEU A 63 -3.62 -16.46 -16.36
N SER A 64 -4.18 -17.66 -16.51
CA SER A 64 -5.25 -18.15 -15.63
C SER A 64 -4.78 -18.33 -14.20
N ARG A 65 -3.54 -18.81 -14.01
CA ARG A 65 -2.90 -18.91 -12.69
C ARG A 65 -2.62 -17.53 -12.11
N ALA A 66 -2.06 -16.63 -12.91
CA ALA A 66 -1.78 -15.25 -12.52
C ALA A 66 -3.05 -14.50 -12.07
N LEU A 67 -4.20 -14.79 -12.68
CA LEU A 67 -5.48 -14.24 -12.24
C LEU A 67 -5.86 -14.70 -10.83
N ILE A 68 -5.60 -15.96 -10.47
CA ILE A 68 -5.90 -16.45 -9.12
C ILE A 68 -4.93 -15.82 -8.12
N ASP A 69 -3.63 -15.87 -8.42
CA ASP A 69 -2.58 -15.35 -7.53
C ASP A 69 -2.79 -13.84 -7.27
N LEU A 70 -3.08 -13.02 -8.30
CA LEU A 70 -3.39 -11.59 -8.10
C LEU A 70 -4.62 -11.32 -7.23
N GLU A 71 -5.61 -12.24 -7.18
CA GLU A 71 -6.74 -12.07 -6.25
C GLU A 71 -6.27 -12.24 -4.81
N ASP A 72 -5.46 -13.26 -4.58
CA ASP A 72 -4.94 -13.57 -3.26
C ASP A 72 -3.97 -12.46 -2.79
N ASP A 73 -3.11 -11.97 -3.68
CA ASP A 73 -2.22 -10.83 -3.43
C ASP A 73 -3.01 -9.57 -3.10
N LYS A 74 -4.06 -9.28 -3.87
CA LYS A 74 -4.94 -8.13 -3.62
C LYS A 74 -5.57 -8.23 -2.21
N ARG A 75 -5.95 -9.43 -1.76
CA ARG A 75 -6.47 -9.65 -0.40
C ARG A 75 -5.39 -9.41 0.66
N VAL A 76 -4.14 -9.81 0.41
CA VAL A 76 -3.01 -9.52 1.32
C VAL A 76 -2.80 -8.01 1.47
N VAL A 77 -2.72 -7.29 0.34
CA VAL A 77 -2.56 -5.82 0.33
C VAL A 77 -3.75 -5.13 1.02
N ALA A 78 -4.98 -5.56 0.74
CA ALA A 78 -6.18 -5.05 1.40
C ALA A 78 -6.21 -5.37 2.92
N GLY A 79 -5.64 -6.51 3.31
CA GLY A 79 -5.44 -6.91 4.70
C GLY A 79 -4.52 -5.94 5.43
N HIS A 80 -3.37 -5.56 4.83
CA HIS A 80 -2.47 -4.56 5.39
C HIS A 80 -3.14 -3.18 5.54
N LEU A 81 -3.91 -2.74 4.53
CA LEU A 81 -4.70 -1.50 4.62
C LEU A 81 -5.69 -1.55 5.79
N THR A 82 -6.40 -2.67 5.94
CA THR A 82 -7.36 -2.88 7.04
C THR A 82 -6.67 -2.83 8.40
N GLN A 83 -5.51 -3.47 8.54
CA GLN A 83 -4.71 -3.44 9.77
C GLN A 83 -4.26 -2.01 10.11
N MET A 84 -3.76 -1.25 9.13
CA MET A 84 -3.35 0.14 9.33
C MET A 84 -4.53 1.02 9.76
N ARG A 85 -5.66 0.94 9.03
CA ARG A 85 -6.88 1.68 9.35
C ARG A 85 -7.38 1.37 10.76
N LYS A 86 -7.39 0.09 11.15
CA LYS A 86 -7.83 -0.34 12.49
C LYS A 86 -6.88 0.18 13.57
N ALA A 87 -5.57 0.04 13.39
CA ALA A 87 -4.58 0.54 14.33
C ALA A 87 -4.75 2.05 14.59
N LEU A 88 -4.97 2.84 13.54
CA LEU A 88 -5.22 4.29 13.66
C LEU A 88 -6.61 4.62 14.23
N ALA A 89 -7.65 3.85 13.87
CA ALA A 89 -9.02 4.05 14.33
C ALA A 89 -9.17 3.79 15.84
N THR A 90 -8.50 2.76 16.35
CA THR A 90 -8.62 2.30 17.74
C THR A 90 -7.39 2.62 18.58
N ALA A 91 -6.55 3.57 18.15
CA ALA A 91 -5.31 3.92 18.84
C ALA A 91 -5.59 4.39 20.28
N THR A 92 -5.00 3.70 21.25
CA THR A 92 -5.10 4.01 22.69
C THR A 92 -3.74 4.28 23.32
N GLN A 93 -2.67 3.79 22.69
CA GLN A 93 -1.28 3.89 23.14
C GLN A 93 -0.36 4.27 21.96
N PRO A 94 0.82 4.88 22.21
CA PRO A 94 1.73 5.31 21.13
C PRO A 94 2.17 4.17 20.21
N SER A 95 2.29 2.94 20.74
CA SER A 95 2.64 1.75 19.96
C SER A 95 1.61 1.36 18.90
N ASP A 96 0.35 1.82 19.01
CA ASP A 96 -0.66 1.59 17.98
C ASP A 96 -0.39 2.47 16.74
N VAL A 97 0.04 3.72 16.96
CA VAL A 97 0.48 4.64 15.91
C VAL A 97 1.80 4.16 15.30
N GLU A 98 2.72 3.66 16.13
CA GLU A 98 3.97 3.04 15.67
C GLU A 98 3.70 1.80 14.80
N SER A 99 2.76 0.94 15.18
CA SER A 99 2.36 -0.22 14.37
C SER A 99 1.86 0.20 12.99
N ALA A 100 1.05 1.25 12.90
CA ALA A 100 0.62 1.81 11.62
C ALA A 100 1.81 2.37 10.81
N HIS A 101 2.78 3.01 11.45
CA HIS A 101 4.01 3.50 10.80
C HIS A 101 4.88 2.35 10.25
N ILE A 102 5.02 1.25 11.00
CA ILE A 102 5.73 0.04 10.56
C ILE A 102 5.05 -0.58 9.34
N LEU A 103 3.71 -0.64 9.32
CA LEU A 103 2.94 -1.11 8.17
C LEU A 103 3.19 -0.24 6.93
N LEU A 104 3.21 1.09 7.11
CA LEU A 104 3.51 2.06 6.06
C LEU A 104 4.94 1.89 5.50
N GLY A 105 5.92 1.70 6.39
CA GLY A 105 7.33 1.53 6.00
C GLY A 105 7.60 0.24 5.24
N ASN A 106 6.87 -0.83 5.55
CA ASN A 106 7.04 -2.13 4.92
C ASN A 106 6.12 -2.37 3.70
N TRP A 107 5.20 -1.46 3.40
CA TRP A 107 4.15 -1.68 2.41
C TRP A 107 4.70 -2.05 1.03
N ALA A 108 5.65 -1.28 0.50
CA ALA A 108 6.18 -1.50 -0.85
C ALA A 108 6.82 -2.90 -0.98
N ASN A 109 7.65 -3.29 -0.01
CA ASN A 109 8.28 -4.61 -0.01
C ASN A 109 7.25 -5.74 0.14
N ASN A 110 6.24 -5.55 0.98
CA ASN A 110 5.21 -6.57 1.19
C ASN A 110 4.33 -6.76 -0.05
N ALA A 111 3.93 -5.66 -0.70
CA ALA A 111 3.18 -5.69 -1.94
C ALA A 111 4.00 -6.36 -3.06
N ASP A 112 5.27 -5.94 -3.23
CA ASP A 112 6.15 -6.49 -4.26
C ASP A 112 6.37 -8.00 -4.08
N ARG A 113 6.67 -8.43 -2.85
CA ARG A 113 6.83 -9.86 -2.53
C ARG A 113 5.56 -10.68 -2.69
N SER A 114 4.38 -10.12 -2.39
CA SER A 114 3.14 -10.87 -2.64
C SER A 114 2.99 -11.19 -4.12
N MET A 115 3.29 -10.24 -5.00
CA MET A 115 3.03 -10.37 -6.43
C MET A 115 4.16 -11.04 -7.22
N GLU A 116 5.17 -11.61 -6.57
CA GLU A 116 6.38 -12.14 -7.24
C GLU A 116 6.10 -13.27 -8.25
N SER A 117 5.01 -14.02 -8.04
CA SER A 117 4.60 -15.11 -8.93
C SER A 117 3.98 -14.61 -10.24
N VAL A 118 3.49 -13.36 -10.26
CA VAL A 118 2.76 -12.79 -11.40
C VAL A 118 3.57 -11.71 -12.10
N ILE A 119 4.23 -10.87 -11.33
CA ILE A 119 4.86 -9.67 -11.85
C ILE A 119 6.38 -9.87 -11.93
N ASN A 120 6.97 -9.39 -13.02
CA ASN A 120 8.41 -9.29 -13.16
C ASN A 120 8.97 -8.26 -12.17
N GLN A 121 9.90 -8.64 -11.30
CA GLN A 121 10.49 -7.76 -10.27
C GLN A 121 11.23 -6.50 -10.81
N ASN A 122 11.46 -6.40 -12.13
CA ASN A 122 12.19 -5.29 -12.76
C ASN A 122 11.34 -4.40 -13.69
N TYR A 123 10.02 -4.48 -13.62
CA TYR A 123 9.07 -3.77 -14.50
C TYR A 123 8.96 -2.25 -14.25
N GLN A 124 9.92 -1.44 -14.66
CA GLN A 124 9.94 -0.03 -14.24
C GLN A 124 8.89 0.90 -14.86
N GLN A 125 8.24 0.51 -15.96
CA GLN A 125 7.49 1.43 -16.83
C GLN A 125 6.01 1.12 -17.01
N SER A 126 5.48 0.12 -16.29
CA SER A 126 4.07 -0.23 -16.40
C SER A 126 3.16 0.91 -15.90
N ASP A 127 2.30 1.40 -16.79
CA ASP A 127 1.27 2.40 -16.52
C ASP A 127 -0.04 1.78 -15.98
N ILE A 128 -0.19 0.45 -16.13
CA ILE A 128 -1.33 -0.32 -15.58
C ILE A 128 -1.13 -0.64 -14.11
N MET A 129 0.10 -1.00 -13.74
CA MET A 129 0.48 -1.33 -12.38
C MET A 129 1.98 -1.03 -12.25
N PRO A 130 2.39 0.12 -11.69
CA PRO A 130 3.80 0.45 -11.51
C PRO A 130 4.42 -0.36 -10.36
N PRO A 131 5.76 -0.54 -10.31
CA PRO A 131 6.41 -1.20 -9.18
C PRO A 131 6.04 -0.56 -7.84
N PRO A 132 5.71 -1.35 -6.80
CA PRO A 132 5.39 -0.81 -5.49
C PRO A 132 6.45 0.16 -4.94
N PRO A 133 7.78 -0.09 -5.06
CA PRO A 133 8.79 0.87 -4.61
C PRO A 133 8.72 2.22 -5.33
N ASN A 134 8.47 2.21 -6.65
CA ASN A 134 8.38 3.44 -7.45
C ASN A 134 7.09 4.20 -7.13
N TYR A 135 5.98 3.48 -7.05
CA TYR A 135 4.68 4.07 -6.71
C TYR A 135 4.67 4.65 -5.29
N TRP A 136 5.33 3.99 -4.33
CA TRP A 136 5.35 4.37 -2.92
C TRP A 136 6.42 5.41 -2.55
N ALA A 137 7.32 5.76 -3.47
CA ALA A 137 8.43 6.68 -3.22
C ALA A 137 8.02 8.00 -2.51
N PRO A 138 6.90 8.67 -2.87
CA PRO A 138 6.46 9.88 -2.16
C PRO A 138 6.15 9.65 -0.68
N ILE A 139 5.58 8.49 -0.33
CA ILE A 139 5.28 8.12 1.05
C ILE A 139 6.58 7.81 1.81
N SER A 140 7.49 7.03 1.19
CA SER A 140 8.77 6.70 1.81
C SER A 140 9.59 7.95 2.13
N HIS A 141 9.73 8.88 1.18
CA HIS A 141 10.48 10.13 1.40
C HIS A 141 9.86 10.96 2.53
N ARG A 142 8.54 11.21 2.49
CA ARG A 142 7.86 11.99 3.53
C ARG A 142 7.91 11.32 4.90
N SER A 143 7.83 9.99 4.95
CA SER A 143 7.96 9.22 6.19
C SER A 143 9.33 9.40 6.82
N SER A 144 10.41 9.27 6.03
CA SER A 144 11.77 9.50 6.50
C SER A 144 12.00 10.95 6.95
N ASP A 145 11.34 11.92 6.32
CA ASP A 145 11.41 13.32 6.73
C ASP A 145 10.63 13.64 8.01
N LEU A 146 9.62 12.84 8.39
CA LEU A 146 8.83 13.08 9.59
C LEU A 146 9.35 12.29 10.79
N PHE A 147 9.78 11.04 10.56
CA PHE A 147 10.34 10.12 11.54
C PHE A 147 11.86 10.00 11.34
N ARG A 148 12.57 11.11 11.58
CA ARG A 148 14.00 11.26 11.26
C ARG A 148 14.94 10.55 12.21
N TYR A 149 14.47 10.22 13.41
CA TYR A 149 15.31 9.70 14.48
C TYR A 149 15.23 8.17 14.51
N GLN A 150 16.06 7.54 15.34
CA GLN A 150 16.01 6.10 15.51
C GLN A 150 14.72 5.72 16.25
N SER A 151 14.11 4.59 15.87
CA SER A 151 12.96 4.02 16.58
C SER A 151 13.23 3.96 18.09
N GLY A 152 12.29 4.46 18.88
CA GLY A 152 12.45 4.58 20.34
C GLY A 152 13.26 5.81 20.80
N SER A 153 13.55 6.75 19.91
CA SER A 153 14.09 8.05 20.33
C SER A 153 13.03 8.84 21.12
N PRO A 154 13.43 9.63 22.14
CA PRO A 154 12.48 10.47 22.88
C PRO A 154 11.68 11.43 21.99
N GLN A 155 12.27 11.86 20.86
CA GLN A 155 11.64 12.74 19.89
C GLN A 155 10.51 12.04 19.11
N ASP A 156 10.76 10.81 18.65
CA ASP A 156 9.74 10.03 17.94
C ASP A 156 8.65 9.57 18.90
N GLU A 157 8.99 9.14 20.13
CA GLU A 157 8.00 8.79 21.15
C GLU A 157 7.08 9.97 21.48
N ALA A 158 7.64 11.18 21.60
CA ALA A 158 6.87 12.39 21.80
C ALA A 158 5.95 12.68 20.60
N LEU A 159 6.39 12.40 19.36
CA LEU A 159 5.62 12.59 18.15
C LEU A 159 4.46 11.60 18.05
N LEU A 160 4.74 10.31 18.28
CA LEU A 160 3.73 9.25 18.33
C LEU A 160 2.66 9.55 19.39
N ASN A 161 3.09 10.00 20.58
CA ASN A 161 2.15 10.40 21.64
C ASN A 161 1.33 11.64 21.27
N ALA A 162 1.94 12.64 20.61
CA ALA A 162 1.22 13.82 20.15
C ALA A 162 0.17 13.47 19.06
N VAL A 163 0.52 12.59 18.13
CA VAL A 163 -0.40 12.06 17.12
C VAL A 163 -1.54 11.27 17.77
N LEU A 164 -1.25 10.41 18.75
CA LEU A 164 -2.28 9.71 19.52
C LEU A 164 -3.26 10.68 20.17
N ILE A 165 -2.77 11.72 20.85
CA ILE A 165 -3.61 12.74 21.50
C ILE A 165 -4.48 13.46 20.45
N TYR A 166 -3.93 13.76 19.28
CA TYR A 166 -4.67 14.38 18.19
C TYR A 166 -5.79 13.48 17.66
N LEU A 167 -5.49 12.21 17.37
CA LEU A 167 -6.48 11.24 16.90
C LEU A 167 -7.62 11.07 17.91
N ARG A 168 -7.32 11.10 19.21
CA ARG A 168 -8.34 10.93 20.26
C ARG A 168 -9.21 12.16 20.49
N ASN A 169 -8.67 13.36 20.34
CA ASN A 169 -9.32 14.58 20.86
C ASN A 169 -9.64 15.63 19.79
N VAL A 170 -9.07 15.53 18.59
CA VAL A 170 -9.24 16.55 17.54
C VAL A 170 -10.00 15.97 16.36
N GLN A 171 -9.37 15.07 15.61
CA GLN A 171 -9.98 14.45 14.44
C GLN A 171 -9.30 13.11 14.14
N ASN A 172 -10.09 12.05 14.04
CA ASN A 172 -9.63 10.75 13.55
C ASN A 172 -10.30 10.42 12.21
N PRO A 173 -9.59 10.58 11.07
CA PRO A 173 -10.09 10.21 9.75
C PRO A 173 -10.52 8.74 9.64
N TRP A 174 -9.97 7.87 10.50
CA TRP A 174 -10.19 6.44 10.49
C TRP A 174 -11.25 5.96 11.47
N ALA A 175 -11.88 6.83 12.26
CA ALA A 175 -12.84 6.43 13.30
C ALA A 175 -13.94 5.46 12.81
N ARG A 176 -14.37 5.59 11.55
CA ARG A 176 -15.36 4.70 10.92
C ARG A 176 -14.91 3.24 10.79
N TYR A 177 -13.62 2.96 10.89
CA TYR A 177 -13.02 1.62 10.81
C TYR A 177 -12.81 0.97 12.18
N ALA A 178 -13.30 1.59 13.27
CA ALA A 178 -13.19 1.04 14.62
C ALA A 178 -14.14 -0.15 14.88
N SER A 179 -15.19 -0.32 14.07
CA SER A 179 -16.16 -1.41 14.20
C SER A 179 -15.74 -2.67 13.41
N PRO A 180 -16.02 -3.88 13.93
CA PRO A 180 -15.72 -5.14 13.26
C PRO A 180 -16.55 -5.38 12.00
#